data_AF-G8T840-F1
#
_entry.id   AF-G8T840-F1
#
_cell.length_a   1.000
_cell.length_b   1.000
_cell.length_c   1.000
_cell.angle_alpha   90.00
_cell.angle_beta   90.00
_cell.angle_gamma   90.00
#
_symmetry.space_group_name_H-M   'P 1'
#
loop_
_entity.id
_entity.type
_entity.pdbx_description
1 polymer ?
#
loop_
_entity_poly.entity_id
_entity_poly.type
_entity_poly.pdbx_seq_one_letter_code
_entity_poly.pdbx_strand_id
1 'polypeptide(L)'
;MNWWLFIFLPLSAAFIGWFSNWLLIKMLFLTFSKRQPQLAQTLAPVIAKEFVSFSELEEKITNPDSIKKIMPVAEVHIDDFLRNKLKVSFPMIGMLIGDRTINTLKEIFMKELEEIFPVVMKEYLQNLQQDLNLEQTITDKIAALQVEKLKTAVYQHAGGELRKAYLVGALVGFLVGLVQAGIIMAFV
;
A
#
# COMPACT_ATOMS: atom_id res chain seq x y z
N MET A 1 22.18 57.22 -14.16
CA MET A 1 22.71 55.88 -13.87
C MET A 1 21.59 55.06 -13.25
N ASN A 2 21.08 54.05 -13.95
CA ASN A 2 19.83 53.37 -13.59
C ASN A 2 20.06 52.29 -12.52
N TRP A 3 20.45 52.70 -11.31
CA TRP A 3 20.74 51.79 -10.19
C TRP A 3 19.57 50.89 -9.80
N TRP A 4 18.34 51.29 -10.10
CA TRP A 4 17.15 50.48 -9.83
C TRP A 4 17.11 49.18 -10.65
N LEU A 5 17.71 49.15 -11.85
CA LEU A 5 17.74 47.95 -12.69
C LEU A 5 18.53 46.81 -12.03
N PHE A 6 19.61 47.13 -11.31
CA PHE A 6 20.48 46.16 -10.66
C PHE A 6 19.80 45.43 -9.49
N ILE A 7 18.79 46.05 -8.87
CA ILE A 7 18.00 45.43 -7.80
C ILE A 7 16.78 44.72 -8.40
N PHE A 8 16.14 45.31 -9.42
CA PHE A 8 14.91 44.79 -9.99
C PHE A 8 15.12 43.49 -10.79
N LEU A 9 16.23 43.37 -11.51
CA LEU A 9 16.60 42.17 -12.28
C LEU A 9 16.72 40.90 -11.40
N PRO A 10 17.57 40.85 -10.35
CA PRO A 10 17.67 39.68 -9.50
C PRO A 10 16.39 39.38 -8.73
N LEU A 11 15.63 40.39 -8.32
CA LEU A 11 14.37 40.19 -7.61
C LEU A 11 13.29 39.58 -8.51
N SER A 12 13.14 40.10 -9.74
CA SER A 12 12.19 39.58 -10.72
C SER A 12 12.57 38.17 -11.18
N ALA A 13 13.86 37.90 -11.39
CA ALA A 13 14.35 36.56 -11.71
C ALA A 13 14.12 35.55 -10.57
N ALA A 14 14.31 35.96 -9.31
CA ALA A 14 13.97 35.14 -8.15
C ALA A 14 12.47 34.81 -8.08
N PHE A 15 11.63 35.82 -8.31
CA PHE A 15 10.17 35.63 -8.34
C PHE A 15 9.73 34.68 -9.47
N ILE A 16 10.31 34.82 -10.66
CA ILE A 16 10.04 33.93 -11.80
C ILE A 16 10.47 32.50 -11.47
N GLY A 17 11.64 32.30 -10.86
CA GLY A 17 12.13 30.98 -10.44
C GLY A 17 11.21 30.31 -9.42
N TRP A 18 10.75 31.07 -8.42
CA TRP A 18 9.76 30.60 -7.44
C TRP A 18 8.42 30.24 -8.10
N PHE A 19 7.89 31.15 -8.92
CA PHE A 19 6.60 31.01 -9.59
C PHE A 19 6.61 29.85 -10.60
N SER A 20 7.71 29.67 -11.33
CA SER A 20 7.89 28.55 -12.28
C SER A 20 7.82 27.21 -11.57
N ASN A 21 8.50 27.06 -10.42
CA ASN A 21 8.45 25.81 -9.67
C ASN A 21 7.05 25.55 -9.08
N TRP A 22 6.35 26.60 -8.62
CA TRP A 22 4.94 26.51 -8.22
C TRP A 22 4.03 26.06 -9.36
N LEU A 23 4.23 26.61 -10.56
CA LEU A 23 3.47 26.23 -11.74
C LEU A 23 3.73 24.78 -12.15
N LEU A 24 4.99 24.32 -12.10
CA LEU A 24 5.38 22.94 -12.41
C LEU A 24 4.63 21.93 -11.55
N ILE A 25 4.60 22.14 -10.23
CA ILE A 25 3.91 21.25 -9.30
C ILE A 25 2.40 21.23 -9.59
N LYS A 26 1.81 22.39 -9.87
CA LYS A 26 0.39 22.49 -10.25
C LYS A 26 0.10 21.73 -11.57
N MET A 27 0.98 21.86 -12.56
CA MET A 27 0.86 21.16 -13.84
C MET A 27 1.04 19.64 -13.71
N LEU A 28 1.87 19.18 -12.78
CA LEU A 28 2.07 17.75 -12.51
C LEU A 28 0.76 17.11 -12.07
N PHE A 29 0.02 17.70 -11.13
CA PHE A 29 -1.28 17.19 -10.70
C PHE A 29 -2.35 17.22 -11.80
N LEU A 30 -2.37 18.28 -12.62
CA LEU A 30 -3.26 18.38 -13.77
C LEU A 30 -2.98 17.30 -14.82
N THR A 31 -1.70 17.05 -15.09
CA THR A 31 -1.26 16.04 -16.07
C THR A 31 -1.50 14.63 -15.55
N PHE A 32 -1.28 14.41 -14.25
CA PHE A 32 -1.61 13.17 -13.56
C PHE A 32 -3.10 12.85 -13.73
N SER A 33 -4.00 13.80 -13.46
CA SER A 33 -5.45 13.60 -13.64
C SER A 33 -5.82 13.19 -15.07
N LYS A 34 -5.19 13.79 -16.08
CA LYS A 34 -5.44 13.46 -17.50
C LYS A 34 -4.90 12.09 -17.90
N ARG A 35 -3.76 11.67 -17.33
CA ARG A 35 -3.08 10.41 -17.66
C ARG A 35 -3.34 9.30 -16.65
N GLN A 36 -4.19 9.53 -15.66
CA GLN A 36 -4.49 8.60 -14.56
C GLN A 36 -4.95 7.22 -15.05
N PRO A 37 -5.82 7.09 -16.08
CA PRO A 37 -6.22 5.77 -16.58
C PRO A 37 -5.05 5.00 -17.21
N GLN A 38 -4.18 5.69 -17.94
CA GLN A 38 -2.98 5.08 -18.55
C GLN A 38 -1.96 4.69 -17.47
N LEU A 39 -1.75 5.56 -16.47
CA LEU A 39 -0.89 5.27 -15.33
C LEU A 39 -1.41 4.09 -14.52
N ALA A 40 -2.73 3.97 -14.34
CA ALA A 40 -3.35 2.83 -13.67
C ALA A 40 -3.01 1.51 -14.40
N GLN A 41 -3.16 1.47 -15.72
CA GLN A 41 -2.85 0.28 -16.53
C GLN A 41 -1.36 -0.09 -16.51
N THR A 42 -0.46 0.89 -16.47
CA THR A 42 0.99 0.62 -16.46
C THR A 42 1.51 0.28 -15.06
N LEU A 43 0.97 0.91 -14.02
CA LEU A 43 1.44 0.73 -12.64
C LEU A 43 0.76 -0.45 -11.94
N ALA A 44 -0.47 -0.79 -12.29
CA ALA A 44 -1.19 -1.88 -11.64
C ALA A 44 -0.49 -3.26 -11.73
N PRO A 45 0.07 -3.69 -12.88
CA PRO A 45 0.81 -4.96 -12.94
C PRO A 45 2.05 -4.97 -12.05
N VAL A 46 2.75 -3.84 -11.97
CA VAL A 46 3.95 -3.67 -11.13
C VAL A 46 3.55 -3.71 -9.65
N ILE A 47 2.55 -2.92 -9.25
CA ILE A 47 2.07 -2.87 -7.87
C ILE A 47 1.50 -4.23 -7.45
N ALA A 48 0.74 -4.91 -8.31
CA ALA A 48 0.17 -6.23 -8.02
C ALA A 48 1.27 -7.26 -7.73
N LYS A 49 2.36 -7.23 -8.50
CA LYS A 49 3.49 -8.15 -8.34
C LYS A 49 4.33 -7.86 -7.10
N GLU A 50 4.58 -6.58 -6.80
CA GLU A 50 5.42 -6.17 -5.66
C GLU A 50 4.67 -6.17 -4.30
N PHE A 51 3.36 -5.91 -4.25
CA PHE A 51 2.62 -5.80 -2.98
C PHE A 51 1.95 -7.10 -2.53
N VAL A 52 1.68 -8.05 -3.43
CA VAL A 52 0.99 -9.30 -3.09
C VAL A 52 1.75 -10.49 -3.68
N SER A 53 2.89 -10.83 -3.06
CA SER A 53 3.52 -12.13 -3.28
C SER A 53 2.65 -13.22 -2.66
N PHE A 54 1.71 -13.80 -3.42
CA PHE A 54 0.90 -14.93 -2.95
C PHE A 54 1.75 -16.08 -2.42
N SER A 55 2.96 -16.27 -2.98
CA SER A 55 3.94 -17.23 -2.49
C SER A 55 4.41 -16.95 -1.06
N GLU A 56 4.63 -15.68 -0.71
CA GLU A 56 4.99 -15.30 0.67
C GLU A 56 3.81 -15.45 1.64
N LEU A 57 2.59 -15.18 1.17
CA LEU A 57 1.37 -15.39 1.95
C LEU A 57 1.12 -16.89 2.20
N GLU A 58 1.29 -17.72 1.17
CA GLU A 58 1.25 -19.18 1.27
C GLU A 58 2.23 -19.65 2.33
N GLU A 59 3.52 -19.32 2.19
CA GLU A 59 4.56 -19.72 3.13
C GLU A 59 4.23 -19.29 4.57
N LYS A 60 3.75 -18.05 4.75
CA LYS A 60 3.44 -17.51 6.08
C LYS A 60 2.22 -18.18 6.71
N ILE A 61 1.21 -18.56 5.93
CA ILE A 61 -0.02 -19.19 6.43
C ILE A 61 0.19 -20.70 6.67
N THR A 62 0.94 -21.37 5.80
CA THR A 62 1.24 -22.81 5.93
C THR A 62 2.42 -23.09 6.87
N ASN A 63 3.08 -22.06 7.41
CA ASN A 63 4.15 -22.23 8.37
C ASN A 63 3.64 -22.91 9.67
N PRO A 64 4.37 -23.91 10.21
CA PRO A 64 4.07 -24.54 11.49
C PRO A 64 3.73 -23.58 12.64
N ASP A 65 4.39 -22.42 12.72
CA ASP A 65 4.15 -21.42 13.77
C ASP A 65 2.79 -20.72 13.63
N SER A 66 2.30 -20.54 12.41
CA SER A 66 0.97 -19.98 12.13
C SER A 66 -0.11 -21.01 12.45
N ILE A 67 0.12 -22.29 12.12
CA ILE A 67 -0.78 -23.40 12.45
C ILE A 67 -0.94 -23.50 13.96
N LYS A 68 0.16 -23.49 14.73
CA LYS A 68 0.13 -23.54 16.20
C LYS A 68 -0.66 -22.40 16.85
N LYS A 69 -0.78 -21.24 16.21
CA LYS A 69 -1.59 -20.12 16.71
C LYS A 69 -3.09 -20.35 16.53
N ILE A 70 -3.47 -21.15 15.55
CA ILE A 70 -4.87 -21.43 15.19
C ILE A 70 -5.36 -22.71 15.89
N MET A 71 -4.48 -23.68 16.16
CA MET A 71 -4.83 -24.95 16.80
C MET A 71 -5.61 -24.79 18.13
N PRO A 72 -5.29 -23.85 19.04
CA PRO A 72 -6.08 -23.67 20.26
C PRO A 72 -7.55 -23.30 19.99
N VAL A 73 -7.81 -22.54 18.91
CA VAL A 73 -9.18 -22.16 18.52
C VAL A 73 -9.91 -23.40 17.99
N ALA A 74 -9.26 -24.21 17.17
CA ALA A 74 -9.82 -25.46 16.68
C ALA A 74 -10.09 -26.46 17.81
N GLU A 75 -9.18 -26.55 18.79
CA GLU A 75 -9.32 -27.45 19.94
C GLU A 75 -10.59 -27.14 20.74
N VAL A 76 -10.86 -25.85 21.00
CA VAL A 76 -12.09 -25.42 21.70
C VAL A 76 -13.34 -25.87 20.94
N HIS A 77 -13.36 -25.71 19.61
CA HIS A 77 -14.50 -26.11 18.80
C HIS A 77 -14.68 -27.63 18.68
N ILE A 78 -13.58 -28.38 18.62
CA ILE A 78 -13.62 -29.84 18.60
C ILE A 78 -14.10 -30.38 19.95
N ASP A 79 -13.60 -29.83 21.07
CA ASP A 79 -14.04 -30.23 22.41
C ASP A 79 -15.53 -29.95 22.63
N ASP A 80 -16.02 -28.76 22.25
CA ASP A 80 -17.44 -28.42 22.28
C ASP A 80 -18.28 -29.36 21.42
N PHE A 81 -17.82 -29.67 20.19
CA PHE A 81 -18.50 -30.59 19.31
C PHE A 81 -18.63 -31.98 19.94
N LEU A 82 -17.54 -32.54 20.45
CA LEU A 82 -17.53 -33.88 21.04
C LEU A 82 -18.37 -33.97 22.34
N ARG A 83 -18.35 -32.92 23.17
CA ARG A 83 -19.05 -32.92 24.46
C ARG A 83 -20.52 -32.58 24.37
N ASN A 84 -20.87 -31.59 23.55
CA ASN A 84 -22.21 -31.01 23.52
C ASN A 84 -22.98 -31.39 22.25
N LYS A 85 -22.38 -31.30 21.06
CA LYS A 85 -23.10 -31.50 19.79
C LYS A 85 -23.23 -32.96 19.36
N LEU A 86 -22.19 -33.76 19.61
CA LEU A 86 -22.16 -35.18 19.26
C LEU A 86 -23.19 -35.97 20.07
N LYS A 87 -23.32 -35.69 21.37
CA LYS A 87 -24.31 -36.34 22.24
C LYS A 87 -25.75 -36.04 21.82
N VAL A 88 -26.01 -34.81 21.35
CA VAL A 88 -27.32 -34.41 20.85
C VAL A 88 -27.63 -35.06 19.50
N SER A 89 -26.65 -35.07 18.59
CA SER A 89 -26.84 -35.60 17.23
C SER A 89 -26.88 -37.13 17.19
N PHE A 90 -26.13 -37.79 18.08
CA PHE A 90 -26.04 -39.24 18.18
C PHE A 90 -26.21 -39.70 19.64
N PRO A 91 -27.45 -39.72 20.17
CA PRO A 91 -27.72 -40.02 21.59
C PRO A 91 -27.19 -41.39 22.03
N MET A 92 -27.33 -42.39 21.16
CA MET A 92 -26.89 -43.76 21.43
C MET A 92 -25.35 -43.87 21.51
N ILE A 93 -24.63 -43.08 20.71
CA ILE A 93 -23.16 -43.02 20.73
C ILE A 93 -22.68 -42.15 21.91
N GLY A 94 -23.37 -41.05 22.19
CA GLY A 94 -23.06 -40.14 23.29
C GLY A 94 -23.12 -40.79 24.67
N MET A 95 -23.93 -41.84 24.85
CA MET A 95 -23.97 -42.64 26.08
C MET A 95 -22.78 -43.61 26.23
N LEU A 96 -22.16 -44.02 25.13
CA LEU A 96 -21.00 -44.93 25.10
C LEU A 96 -19.66 -44.17 25.11
N ILE A 97 -19.67 -42.89 24.74
CA ILE A 97 -18.50 -42.02 24.72
C ILE A 97 -18.33 -41.36 26.11
N GLY A 98 -17.42 -41.90 26.91
CA GLY A 98 -16.93 -41.26 28.15
C GLY A 98 -15.77 -40.29 27.89
N ASP A 99 -15.30 -39.59 28.94
CA ASP A 99 -14.24 -38.58 28.84
C ASP A 99 -12.94 -39.09 28.22
N ARG A 100 -12.55 -40.35 28.47
CA ARG A 100 -11.36 -40.95 27.85
C ARG A 100 -11.50 -41.01 26.33
N THR A 101 -12.64 -41.49 25.83
CA THR A 101 -12.93 -41.58 24.41
C THR A 101 -12.98 -40.19 23.76
N ILE A 102 -13.56 -39.19 24.45
CA ILE A 102 -13.57 -37.80 23.99
C ILE A 102 -12.14 -37.28 23.81
N ASN A 103 -11.27 -37.46 24.81
CA ASN A 103 -9.90 -36.98 24.73
C ASN A 103 -9.11 -37.67 23.62
N THR A 104 -9.28 -38.99 23.43
CA THR A 104 -8.66 -39.73 22.33
C THR A 104 -9.14 -39.23 20.96
N LEU A 105 -10.46 -39.03 20.79
CA LEU A 105 -11.00 -38.50 19.54
C LEU A 105 -10.50 -37.09 19.28
N LYS A 106 -10.46 -36.24 20.31
CA LYS A 106 -9.90 -34.88 20.21
C LYS A 106 -8.46 -34.91 19.74
N GLU A 107 -7.60 -35.74 20.34
CA GLU A 107 -6.20 -35.88 19.93
C GLU A 107 -6.05 -36.34 18.48
N ILE A 108 -6.85 -37.31 18.04
CA ILE A 108 -6.85 -37.80 16.65
C ILE A 108 -7.26 -36.67 15.70
N PHE A 109 -8.37 -35.98 15.99
CA PHE A 109 -8.84 -34.87 15.15
C PHE A 109 -7.87 -33.70 15.11
N MET A 110 -7.24 -33.36 16.22
CA MET A 110 -6.23 -32.30 16.26
C MET A 110 -5.01 -32.65 15.39
N LYS A 111 -4.53 -33.89 15.46
CA LYS A 111 -3.42 -34.35 14.59
C LYS A 111 -3.80 -34.31 13.12
N GLU A 112 -4.97 -34.84 12.78
CA GLU A 112 -5.46 -34.81 11.41
C GLU A 112 -5.60 -33.36 10.92
N LEU A 113 -6.14 -32.47 11.77
CA LEU A 113 -6.29 -31.06 11.45
C LEU A 113 -4.94 -30.37 11.18
N GLU A 114 -3.92 -30.64 11.99
CA GLU A 114 -2.56 -30.11 11.79
C GLU A 114 -1.97 -30.54 10.43
N GLU A 115 -2.29 -31.74 9.95
CA GLU A 115 -1.82 -32.27 8.67
C GLU A 115 -2.61 -31.71 7.48
N ILE A 116 -3.94 -31.61 7.57
CA ILE A 116 -4.78 -31.16 6.46
C ILE A 116 -4.83 -29.64 6.32
N PHE A 117 -4.67 -28.88 7.41
CA PHE A 117 -4.81 -27.43 7.38
C PHE A 117 -3.87 -26.74 6.38
N PRO A 118 -2.56 -27.07 6.32
CA PRO A 118 -1.65 -26.52 5.31
C PRO A 118 -2.13 -26.78 3.89
N VAL A 119 -2.63 -28.00 3.62
CA VAL A 119 -3.07 -28.43 2.29
C VAL A 119 -4.30 -27.63 1.86
N VAL A 120 -5.29 -27.51 2.74
CA VAL A 120 -6.51 -26.74 2.47
C VAL A 120 -6.20 -25.25 2.28
N MET A 121 -5.30 -24.68 3.09
CA MET A 121 -4.94 -23.26 2.96
C MET A 121 -4.11 -22.96 1.73
N LYS A 122 -3.22 -23.86 1.34
CA LYS A 122 -2.49 -23.76 0.08
C LYS A 122 -3.45 -23.73 -1.11
N GLU A 123 -4.36 -24.70 -1.18
CA GLU A 123 -5.34 -24.80 -2.27
C GLU A 123 -6.25 -23.55 -2.31
N TYR A 124 -6.71 -23.08 -1.15
CA TYR A 124 -7.51 -21.86 -1.05
C TYR A 124 -6.76 -20.62 -1.56
N LEU A 125 -5.48 -20.45 -1.19
CA LEU A 125 -4.67 -19.32 -1.65
C LEU A 125 -4.38 -19.38 -3.15
N GLN A 126 -4.18 -20.57 -3.71
CA GLN A 126 -4.01 -20.75 -5.15
C GLN A 126 -5.28 -20.39 -5.93
N ASN A 127 -6.45 -20.83 -5.45
CA ASN A 127 -7.73 -20.44 -6.04
C ASN A 127 -7.98 -18.93 -5.90
N LEU A 128 -7.68 -18.34 -4.74
CA LEU A 128 -7.74 -16.88 -4.56
C LEU A 128 -6.82 -16.14 -5.51
N GLN A 129 -5.62 -16.65 -5.78
CA GLN A 129 -4.71 -16.03 -6.76
C GLN A 129 -5.29 -16.04 -8.17
N GLN A 130 -6.04 -17.09 -8.54
CA GLN A 130 -6.68 -17.20 -9.86
C GLN A 130 -7.94 -16.31 -9.97
N ASP A 131 -8.75 -16.27 -8.92
CA ASP A 131 -10.01 -15.53 -8.89
C ASP A 131 -9.81 -14.03 -8.67
N LEU A 132 -8.81 -13.64 -7.88
CA LEU A 132 -8.47 -12.25 -7.66
C LEU A 132 -7.67 -11.70 -8.84
N ASN A 133 -8.36 -11.05 -9.76
CA ASN A 133 -7.72 -10.13 -10.69
C ASN A 133 -7.27 -8.86 -9.91
N LEU A 134 -6.19 -9.01 -9.14
CA LEU A 134 -5.58 -7.95 -8.36
C LEU A 134 -5.16 -6.79 -9.23
N GLU A 135 -4.66 -7.07 -10.44
CA GLU A 135 -4.31 -6.06 -11.42
C GLU A 135 -5.52 -5.19 -11.77
N GLN A 136 -6.66 -5.80 -12.08
CA GLN A 136 -7.91 -5.07 -12.34
C GLN A 136 -8.38 -4.29 -11.11
N THR A 137 -8.35 -4.92 -9.93
CA THR A 137 -8.77 -4.28 -8.68
C THR A 137 -7.92 -3.06 -8.35
N ILE A 138 -6.61 -3.15 -8.55
CA ILE A 138 -5.67 -2.04 -8.34
C ILE A 138 -5.88 -0.98 -9.42
N THR A 139 -6.08 -1.37 -10.67
CA THR A 139 -6.39 -0.45 -11.79
C THR A 139 -7.62 0.39 -11.47
N ASP A 140 -8.71 -0.26 -11.05
CA ASP A 140 -9.97 0.41 -10.71
C ASP A 140 -9.81 1.33 -9.50
N LYS A 141 -9.06 0.90 -8.48
CA LYS A 141 -8.74 1.75 -7.32
C LYS A 141 -7.91 2.97 -7.71
N ILE A 142 -6.89 2.82 -8.56
CA ILE A 142 -6.07 3.93 -9.04
C ILE A 142 -6.92 4.88 -9.89
N ALA A 143 -7.77 4.35 -10.78
CA ALA A 143 -8.66 5.15 -11.61
C ALA A 143 -9.70 5.92 -10.78
N ALA A 144 -10.19 5.32 -9.69
CA ALA A 144 -11.12 5.96 -8.75
C ALA A 144 -10.46 6.92 -7.75
N LEU A 145 -9.12 7.06 -7.75
CA LEU A 145 -8.44 7.99 -6.85
C LEU A 145 -8.85 9.43 -7.16
N GLN A 146 -9.34 10.12 -6.13
CA GLN A 146 -9.64 11.53 -6.21
C GLN A 146 -8.35 12.34 -6.19
N VAL A 147 -8.08 13.09 -7.26
CA VAL A 147 -6.89 13.94 -7.42
C VAL A 147 -6.76 14.97 -6.28
N GLU A 148 -7.88 15.46 -5.76
CA GLU A 148 -7.96 16.33 -4.58
C GLU A 148 -7.35 15.70 -3.32
N LYS A 149 -7.65 14.41 -3.07
CA LYS A 149 -7.10 13.66 -1.93
C LYS A 149 -5.60 13.45 -2.09
N LEU A 150 -5.15 13.10 -3.30
CA LEU A 150 -3.72 12.96 -3.61
C LEU A 150 -2.98 14.28 -3.40
N LYS A 151 -3.52 15.40 -3.89
CA LYS A 151 -2.96 16.72 -3.69
C LYS A 151 -2.82 17.03 -2.20
N THR A 152 -3.89 16.84 -1.42
CA THR A 152 -3.88 17.09 0.02
C THR A 152 -2.84 16.22 0.72
N ALA A 153 -2.76 14.92 0.41
CA ALA A 153 -1.79 14.00 0.99
C ALA A 153 -0.34 14.41 0.69
N VAL A 154 -0.05 14.80 -0.56
CA VAL A 154 1.28 15.27 -0.97
C VAL A 154 1.64 16.58 -0.28
N TYR A 155 0.75 17.57 -0.19
CA TYR A 155 1.05 18.80 0.54
C TYR A 155 1.18 18.59 2.05
N GLN A 156 0.48 17.59 2.63
CA GLN A 156 0.58 17.28 4.05
C GLN A 156 1.91 16.60 4.41
N HIS A 157 2.35 15.63 3.59
CA HIS A 157 3.55 14.82 3.89
C HIS A 157 4.81 15.39 3.24
N ALA A 158 4.73 15.84 1.99
CA ALA A 158 5.86 16.39 1.24
C ALA A 158 5.86 17.93 1.19
N GLY A 159 4.92 18.62 1.85
CA GLY A 159 4.84 20.08 1.81
C GLY A 159 6.11 20.79 2.26
N GLY A 160 6.84 20.23 3.22
CA GLY A 160 8.15 20.74 3.66
C GLY A 160 9.19 20.69 2.54
N GLU A 161 9.24 19.60 1.78
CA GLU A 161 10.16 19.44 0.65
C GLU A 161 9.76 20.32 -0.53
N LEU A 162 8.46 20.43 -0.83
CA LEU A 162 7.96 21.33 -1.87
C LEU A 162 8.32 22.80 -1.55
N ARG A 163 8.24 23.21 -0.27
CA ARG A 163 8.67 24.55 0.15
C ARG A 163 10.17 24.77 -0.05
N LYS A 164 11.01 23.78 0.25
CA LYS A 164 12.45 23.85 -0.04
C LYS A 164 12.70 23.97 -1.55
N ALA A 165 11.97 23.21 -2.36
CA ALA A 165 12.08 23.30 -3.81
C ALA A 165 11.71 24.71 -4.33
N TYR A 166 10.64 25.31 -3.80
CA TYR A 166 10.29 26.70 -4.11
C TYR A 166 11.39 27.70 -3.72
N LEU A 167 11.98 27.52 -2.54
CA LEU A 167 13.07 28.39 -2.07
C LEU A 167 14.33 28.25 -2.92
N VAL A 168 14.70 27.01 -3.29
CA VAL A 168 15.83 26.74 -4.19
C VAL A 168 15.58 27.36 -5.57
N GLY A 169 14.37 27.22 -6.12
CA GLY A 169 13.99 27.88 -7.37
C GLY A 169 14.13 29.40 -7.30
N ALA A 170 13.73 30.02 -6.19
CA ALA A 170 13.91 31.44 -5.95
C ALA A 170 15.40 31.83 -5.87
N LEU A 171 16.20 31.06 -5.15
CA LEU A 171 17.63 31.31 -4.97
C LEU A 171 18.41 31.17 -6.29
N VAL A 172 18.10 30.14 -7.08
CA VAL A 172 18.69 29.97 -8.41
C VAL A 172 18.27 31.12 -9.33
N GLY A 173 16.99 31.50 -9.34
CA GLY A 173 16.52 32.66 -10.09
C GLY A 173 17.23 33.95 -9.68
N PHE A 174 17.43 34.16 -8.38
CA PHE A 174 18.18 35.31 -7.86
C PHE A 174 19.63 35.33 -8.36
N LEU A 175 20.34 34.20 -8.29
CA LEU A 175 21.72 34.07 -8.78
C LEU A 175 21.81 34.34 -10.29
N VAL A 176 20.86 33.82 -11.07
CA VAL A 176 20.80 34.10 -12.52
C VAL A 176 20.59 35.58 -12.79
N GLY A 177 19.71 36.25 -12.06
CA GLY A 177 19.49 37.68 -12.21
C GLY A 177 20.67 38.54 -11.75
N LEU A 178 21.46 38.09 -10.77
CA LEU A 178 22.73 38.75 -10.41
C LEU A 178 23.75 38.66 -11.54
N VAL A 179 23.87 37.49 -12.18
CA VAL A 179 24.73 37.31 -13.35
C VAL A 179 24.27 38.20 -14.50
N GLN A 180 22.97 38.28 -14.78
CA GLN A 180 22.42 39.18 -15.80
C GLN A 180 22.74 40.66 -15.50
N ALA A 181 22.58 41.09 -14.24
CA ALA A 181 22.91 42.44 -13.83
C ALA A 181 24.42 42.75 -14.01
N GLY A 182 25.30 41.79 -13.70
CA GLY A 182 26.74 41.90 -13.91
C GLY A 182 27.13 41.98 -15.39
N ILE A 183 26.48 41.20 -16.26
CA ILE A 183 26.70 41.28 -17.72
C ILE A 183 26.29 42.66 -18.24
N ILE A 184 25.13 43.17 -17.82
CA ILE A 184 24.66 44.50 -18.25
C ILE A 184 25.63 45.60 -17.81
N MET A 185 26.22 45.47 -16.60
CA MET A 185 27.26 46.41 -16.13
C MET A 185 28.51 46.42 -17.00
N ALA A 186 28.86 45.31 -17.63
CA ALA A 186 30.05 45.20 -18.47
C ALA A 186 29.84 45.75 -19.89
N PHE A 187 28.59 45.88 -20.34
CA PHE A 187 28.23 46.35 -21.69
C PHE A 187 27.70 47.80 -21.73
N VAL A 188 27.38 48.39 -20.59
CA VAL A 188 26.92 49.78 -20.41
C VAL A 188 28.06 50.63 -19.87
#